data_AF-A0A0G1UD56-F1
#
_entry.id   AF-A0A0G1UD56-F1
#
_cell.length_a   1.000
_cell.length_b   1.000
_cell.length_c   1.000
_cell.angle_alpha   90.00
_cell.angle_beta   90.00
_cell.angle_gamma   90.00
#
_symmetry.space_group_name_H-M   'P 1'
#
loop_
_entity.id
_entity.type
_entity.pdbx_description
1 polymer ?
#
loop_
_entity_poly.entity_id
_entity_poly.type
_entity_poly.pdbx_seq_one_letter_code
_entity_poly.pdbx_strand_id
1 'polypeptide(L)'
;MTDIVSSILRDCYTRTEALAKLRELREAAMDEGRAEARRKDGEGNIEEELETAREEIEKQDVLTIYLPVELSFAQIEELGQKVRQIVQEDILLDLRRDERLIGGCALAFRGKYRDFSLRVQFEQGREFLRGLVLKE
;
A
#
# COMPACT_ATOMS: atom_id res chain seq x y z
N MET A 1 1.52 -16.71 6.61
CA MET A 1 1.01 -16.28 5.31
C MET A 1 0.31 -17.45 4.68
N THR A 2 -1.01 -17.34 4.61
CA THR A 2 -1.90 -18.28 3.95
C THR A 2 -1.70 -18.28 2.43
N ASP A 3 -2.13 -19.35 1.75
CA ASP A 3 -2.10 -19.42 0.28
C ASP A 3 -2.97 -18.33 -0.38
N ILE A 4 -4.05 -17.93 0.28
CA ILE A 4 -4.91 -16.83 -0.16
C ILE A 4 -4.13 -15.52 -0.16
N VAL A 5 -3.40 -15.22 0.92
CA VAL A 5 -2.63 -13.98 1.04
C VAL A 5 -1.48 -13.96 0.05
N SER A 6 -0.73 -15.05 -0.09
CA SER A 6 0.38 -15.12 -1.06
C SER A 6 -0.13 -14.91 -2.49
N SER A 7 -1.29 -15.46 -2.85
CA SER A 7 -1.92 -15.24 -4.14
C SER A 7 -2.37 -13.79 -4.35
N ILE A 8 -2.95 -13.15 -3.34
CA ILE A 8 -3.39 -11.75 -3.44
C ILE A 8 -2.17 -10.83 -3.59
N LEU A 9 -1.15 -11.03 -2.74
CA LEU A 9 0.04 -10.19 -2.74
C LEU A 9 0.82 -10.33 -4.05
N ARG A 10 0.74 -11.46 -4.76
CA ARG A 10 1.40 -11.63 -6.06
C ARG A 10 1.06 -10.52 -7.06
N ASP A 11 -0.22 -10.13 -7.10
CA ASP A 11 -0.75 -9.23 -8.13
C ASP A 11 -1.27 -7.89 -7.57
N CYS A 12 -1.31 -7.74 -6.24
CA CYS A 12 -1.73 -6.49 -5.57
C CYS A 12 -0.53 -5.83 -4.88
N TYR A 13 -0.31 -4.55 -5.14
CA TYR A 13 0.81 -3.79 -4.56
C TYR A 13 0.35 -2.80 -3.49
N THR A 14 -0.90 -2.34 -3.53
CA THR A 14 -1.46 -1.46 -2.50
C THR A 14 -2.31 -2.22 -1.50
N ARG A 15 -2.40 -1.70 -0.26
CA ARG A 15 -3.29 -2.29 0.74
C ARG A 15 -4.76 -2.24 0.32
N THR A 16 -5.16 -1.17 -0.36
CA THR A 16 -6.53 -1.02 -0.87
C THR A 16 -6.86 -2.09 -1.90
N GLU A 17 -5.98 -2.35 -2.87
CA GLU A 17 -6.16 -3.42 -3.87
C GLU A 17 -6.23 -4.80 -3.21
N ALA A 18 -5.32 -5.10 -2.28
CA ALA A 18 -5.28 -6.39 -1.60
C ALA A 18 -6.58 -6.68 -0.83
N LEU A 19 -7.08 -5.69 -0.08
CA LEU A 19 -8.35 -5.80 0.65
C LEU A 19 -9.56 -5.84 -0.27
N ALA A 20 -9.54 -5.10 -1.38
CA ALA A 20 -10.60 -5.17 -2.39
C ALA A 20 -10.65 -6.56 -3.02
N LYS A 21 -9.49 -7.14 -3.35
CA LYS A 21 -9.41 -8.48 -3.93
C LYS A 21 -9.92 -9.55 -2.98
N LEU A 22 -9.61 -9.44 -1.69
CA LEU A 22 -10.14 -10.34 -0.68
C LEU A 22 -11.67 -10.26 -0.56
N ARG A 23 -12.24 -9.05 -0.66
CA ARG A 23 -13.71 -8.88 -0.66
C ARG A 23 -14.36 -9.53 -1.87
N GLU A 24 -13.78 -9.38 -3.07
CA GLU A 24 -14.27 -10.07 -4.28
C GLU A 24 -14.28 -11.59 -4.08
N LEU A 25 -13.21 -12.16 -3.51
CA LEU A 25 -13.13 -13.60 -3.22
C LEU A 25 -14.19 -14.03 -2.21
N ARG A 26 -14.44 -13.21 -1.19
CA ARG A 26 -15.48 -13.49 -0.19
C ARG A 26 -16.88 -13.45 -0.80
N GLU A 27 -17.17 -12.48 -1.66
CA GLU A 27 -18.45 -12.40 -2.38
C GLU A 27 -18.67 -13.62 -3.28
N ALA A 28 -17.65 -14.01 -4.06
CA ALA A 28 -17.71 -15.20 -4.90
C ALA A 28 -17.95 -16.49 -4.09
N ALA A 29 -17.25 -16.66 -2.97
CA ALA A 29 -17.43 -17.81 -2.08
C ALA A 29 -18.84 -17.87 -1.46
N MET A 30 -19.44 -16.72 -1.13
CA MET A 30 -20.82 -16.68 -0.62
C MET A 30 -21.86 -17.03 -1.69
N ASP A 31 -21.64 -16.61 -2.94
CA ASP A 31 -22.55 -16.93 -4.05
C ASP A 31 -22.50 -18.44 -4.39
N GLU A 32 -21.31 -19.03 -4.40
CA GLU A 32 -21.09 -20.47 -4.57
C GLU A 32 -21.63 -21.27 -3.37
N GLY A 33 -21.36 -20.81 -2.15
CA GLY A 33 -21.88 -21.39 -0.91
C GLY A 33 -23.42 -21.38 -0.85
N ARG A 34 -24.09 -20.35 -1.38
CA ARG A 34 -25.57 -20.35 -1.51
C ARG A 34 -26.08 -21.38 -2.52
N ALA A 35 -25.33 -21.65 -3.58
CA ALA A 35 -25.65 -22.69 -4.55
C ALA A 35 -25.42 -24.10 -3.96
N GLU A 36 -24.39 -24.28 -3.13
CA GLU A 36 -24.01 -25.54 -2.47
C GLU A 36 -24.70 -25.81 -1.13
N ALA A 37 -25.16 -24.80 -0.38
CA ALA A 37 -25.93 -24.97 0.86
C ALA A 37 -27.29 -25.65 0.63
N ARG A 38 -27.76 -25.72 -0.63
CA ARG A 38 -28.85 -26.63 -1.06
C ARG A 38 -28.45 -28.11 -1.02
N ARG A 39 -27.19 -28.42 -0.74
CA ARG A 39 -26.54 -29.75 -0.77
C ARG A 39 -25.68 -30.02 0.49
N LYS A 40 -26.03 -29.48 1.66
CA LYS A 40 -25.55 -29.88 3.01
C LYS A 40 -24.02 -29.84 3.33
N ASP A 41 -23.73 -29.22 4.49
CA ASP A 41 -22.64 -29.53 5.44
C ASP A 41 -21.19 -29.08 5.13
N GLY A 42 -20.95 -27.85 4.65
CA GLY A 42 -19.58 -27.36 4.35
C GLY A 42 -19.15 -25.95 4.80
N GLU A 43 -19.96 -25.18 5.53
CA GLU A 43 -19.72 -23.72 5.73
C GLU A 43 -18.66 -23.34 6.78
N GLY A 44 -18.04 -24.31 7.47
CA GLY A 44 -17.23 -24.04 8.67
C GLY A 44 -15.76 -23.62 8.48
N ASN A 45 -15.20 -23.66 7.27
CA ASN A 45 -13.74 -23.49 7.10
C ASN A 45 -13.35 -22.23 6.28
N ILE A 46 -14.14 -21.88 5.27
CA ILE A 46 -13.74 -20.81 4.32
C ILE A 46 -13.90 -19.39 4.90
N GLU A 47 -14.92 -19.15 5.72
CA GLU A 47 -15.15 -17.83 6.34
C GLU A 47 -14.04 -17.51 7.34
N GLU A 48 -13.59 -18.50 8.12
CA GLU A 48 -12.47 -18.37 9.06
C GLU A 48 -11.13 -18.16 8.32
N GLU A 49 -10.91 -18.86 7.21
CA GLU A 49 -9.73 -18.67 6.35
C GLU A 49 -9.69 -17.27 5.74
N LEU A 50 -10.82 -16.75 5.26
CA LEU A 50 -10.93 -15.40 4.68
C LEU A 50 -10.73 -14.30 5.73
N GLU A 51 -11.29 -14.46 6.93
CA GLU A 51 -11.06 -13.49 8.01
C GLU A 51 -9.60 -13.54 8.48
N THR A 52 -8.99 -14.73 8.57
CA THR A 52 -7.55 -14.89 8.85
C THR A 52 -6.70 -14.19 7.79
N ALA A 53 -7.03 -14.38 6.50
CA ALA A 53 -6.34 -13.72 5.40
C ALA A 53 -6.47 -12.19 5.48
N ARG A 54 -7.65 -11.68 5.88
CA ARG A 54 -7.88 -10.25 6.10
C ARG A 54 -6.96 -9.70 7.19
N GLU A 55 -6.92 -10.37 8.34
CA GLU A 55 -6.04 -9.97 9.44
C GLU A 55 -4.57 -9.99 9.03
N GLU A 56 -4.14 -11.01 8.28
CA GLU A 56 -2.77 -11.08 7.75
C GLU A 56 -2.45 -9.88 6.84
N ILE A 57 -3.35 -9.50 5.93
CA ILE A 57 -3.18 -8.32 5.06
C ILE A 57 -3.16 -7.02 5.87
N GLU A 58 -4.00 -6.87 6.88
CA GLU A 58 -4.04 -5.68 7.73
C GLU A 58 -2.76 -5.53 8.58
N LYS A 59 -2.15 -6.66 8.97
CA LYS A 59 -0.88 -6.73 9.71
C LYS A 59 0.35 -6.53 8.81
N GLN A 60 0.22 -6.62 7.48
CA GLN A 60 1.34 -6.40 6.57
C GLN A 60 1.95 -5.01 6.75
N ASP A 61 3.27 -4.95 6.67
CA ASP A 61 4.00 -3.71 6.64
C ASP A 61 3.50 -2.83 5.49
N VAL A 62 3.33 -1.54 5.75
CA VAL A 62 2.93 -0.57 4.75
C VAL A 62 3.93 0.55 4.64
N LEU A 63 4.38 0.80 3.41
CA LEU A 63 5.08 2.01 3.03
C LEU A 63 4.06 3.02 2.53
N THR A 64 3.85 4.10 3.28
CA THR A 64 3.04 5.22 2.82
C THR A 64 3.92 6.16 1.99
N ILE A 65 3.47 6.48 0.78
CA ILE A 65 4.16 7.38 -0.15
C ILE A 65 3.24 8.56 -0.43
N TYR A 66 3.69 9.75 -0.05
CA TYR A 66 3.03 11.02 -0.35
C TYR A 66 3.56 11.57 -1.67
N LEU A 67 2.65 11.82 -2.61
CA LEU A 67 2.97 12.26 -3.97
C LEU A 67 2.18 13.52 -4.34
N PRO A 68 2.74 14.43 -5.15
CA PRO A 68 2.02 15.60 -5.64
C PRO A 68 0.96 15.26 -6.70
N VAL A 69 1.03 14.05 -7.27
CA VAL A 69 0.19 13.58 -8.38
C VAL A 69 -0.32 12.18 -8.09
N GLU A 70 -1.40 11.81 -8.78
CA GLU A 70 -1.90 10.44 -8.80
C GLU A 70 -1.09 9.60 -9.80
N LEU A 71 -0.84 8.35 -9.44
CA LEU A 71 -0.16 7.39 -10.30
C LEU A 71 -1.19 6.57 -11.07
N SER A 72 -0.87 6.26 -12.33
CA SER A 72 -1.59 5.26 -13.11
C SER A 72 -1.32 3.85 -12.58
N PHE A 73 -2.20 2.90 -12.90
CA PHE A 73 -2.04 1.50 -12.50
C PHE A 73 -0.66 0.92 -12.86
N ALA A 74 -0.18 1.14 -14.10
CA ALA A 74 1.12 0.65 -14.54
C ALA A 74 2.30 1.24 -13.72
N GLN A 75 2.17 2.51 -13.30
CA GLN A 75 3.18 3.14 -12.44
C GLN A 75 3.14 2.60 -11.00
N ILE A 76 1.95 2.26 -10.49
CA ILE A 76 1.78 1.63 -9.17
C ILE A 76 2.42 0.25 -9.17
N GLU A 77 2.18 -0.54 -10.22
CA GLU A 77 2.79 -1.86 -10.39
C GLU A 77 4.33 -1.77 -10.44
N GLU A 78 4.88 -0.92 -11.31
CA GLU A 78 6.33 -0.74 -11.41
C GLU A 78 6.94 -0.28 -10.07
N LEU A 79 6.28 0.66 -9.39
CA LEU A 79 6.71 1.15 -8.09
C LEU A 79 6.64 0.05 -7.02
N GLY A 80 5.55 -0.71 -6.98
CA GLY A 80 5.34 -1.81 -6.05
C GLY A 80 6.40 -2.90 -6.21
N GLN A 81 6.70 -3.32 -7.44
CA GLN A 81 7.77 -4.27 -7.74
C GLN A 81 9.12 -3.77 -7.23
N LYS A 82 9.48 -2.51 -7.52
CA LYS A 82 10.73 -1.92 -7.05
C LYS A 82 10.81 -1.83 -5.53
N VAL A 83 9.73 -1.41 -4.88
CA VAL A 83 9.68 -1.31 -3.42
C VAL A 83 9.86 -2.69 -2.79
N ARG A 84 9.25 -3.74 -3.35
CA ARG A 84 9.42 -5.11 -2.85
C ARG A 84 10.85 -5.63 -2.97
N GLN A 85 11.54 -5.28 -4.06
CA GLN A 85 12.94 -5.63 -4.26
C GLN A 85 13.89 -4.91 -3.31
N ILE A 86 13.58 -3.66 -2.96
CA ILE A 86 14.48 -2.79 -2.17
C ILE A 86 14.22 -2.91 -0.67
N VAL A 87 12.95 -3.05 -0.26
CA VAL A 87 12.52 -2.98 1.14
C VAL A 87 12.27 -4.38 1.70
N GLN A 88 11.22 -5.07 1.22
CA GLN A 88 10.88 -6.45 1.58
C GLN A 88 9.78 -6.98 0.64
N GLU A 89 9.73 -8.29 0.43
CA GLU A 89 8.88 -8.93 -0.59
C GLU A 89 7.37 -8.78 -0.36
N ASP A 90 6.91 -8.74 0.89
CA ASP A 90 5.49 -8.76 1.28
C ASP A 90 4.90 -7.38 1.62
N ILE A 91 5.69 -6.31 1.45
CA ILE A 91 5.23 -4.96 1.75
C ILE A 91 4.11 -4.50 0.82
N LEU A 92 3.19 -3.73 1.39
CA LEU A 92 2.11 -3.06 0.68
C LEU A 92 2.34 -1.54 0.64
N LEU A 93 1.80 -0.90 -0.39
CA LEU A 93 1.84 0.55 -0.56
C LEU A 93 0.55 1.20 -0.06
N ASP A 94 0.69 2.41 0.50
CA ASP A 94 -0.41 3.37 0.73
C ASP A 94 -0.04 4.68 0.03
N LEU A 95 -0.66 4.95 -1.11
CA LEU A 95 -0.37 6.12 -1.93
C LEU A 95 -1.31 7.26 -1.55
N ARG A 96 -0.74 8.39 -1.13
CA ARG A 96 -1.49 9.57 -0.70
C ARG A 96 -1.13 10.77 -1.53
N ARG A 97 -2.13 11.49 -2.02
CA ARG A 97 -1.92 12.77 -2.69
C ARG A 97 -1.64 13.86 -1.65
N ASP A 98 -0.56 14.60 -1.83
CA ASP A 98 -0.24 15.81 -1.08
C ASP A 98 0.18 16.94 -2.04
N GLU A 99 -0.77 17.81 -2.34
CA GLU A 99 -0.60 18.95 -3.26
C GLU A 99 0.37 20.02 -2.73
N ARG A 100 0.73 19.96 -1.45
CA ARG A 100 1.73 20.89 -0.86
C ARG A 100 3.15 20.50 -1.25
N LEU A 101 3.34 19.30 -1.81
CA LEU A 101 4.60 18.90 -2.41
C LEU A 101 4.66 19.50 -3.81
N ILE A 102 5.71 20.25 -4.12
CA ILE A 102 5.93 20.85 -5.45
C ILE A 102 6.71 19.92 -6.39
N GLY A 103 7.05 18.72 -5.93
CA GLY A 103 7.83 17.69 -6.63
C GLY A 103 8.51 16.74 -5.65
N GLY A 104 9.03 15.62 -6.16
CA GLY A 104 9.56 14.55 -5.33
C GLY A 104 8.47 13.78 -4.57
N CYS A 105 8.79 13.25 -3.41
CA CYS A 105 7.84 12.52 -2.55
C CYS A 105 8.21 12.65 -1.06
N ALA A 106 7.29 12.27 -0.19
CA ALA A 106 7.62 11.98 1.20
C ALA A 106 7.23 10.54 1.54
N LEU A 107 7.98 9.91 2.44
CA LEU A 107 7.81 8.51 2.81
C LEU A 107 7.51 8.40 4.30
N ALA A 108 6.55 7.54 4.65
CA ALA A 108 6.33 7.11 6.02
C ALA A 108 6.37 5.59 6.11
N PHE A 109 7.23 5.07 6.99
CA PHE A 109 7.41 3.63 7.20
C PHE A 109 7.74 3.34 8.66
N ARG A 110 7.00 2.40 9.28
CA ARG A 110 7.18 1.99 10.70
C ARG A 110 7.36 3.18 11.66
N GLY A 111 6.48 4.18 11.52
CA GLY A 111 6.48 5.40 12.35
C GLY A 111 7.56 6.43 12.03
N LYS A 112 8.45 6.17 11.06
CA LYS A 112 9.46 7.12 10.61
C LYS A 112 8.98 7.86 9.36
N TYR A 113 8.98 9.18 9.42
CA TYR A 113 8.68 10.06 8.29
C TYR A 113 9.97 10.68 7.75
N ARG A 114 10.12 10.68 6.42
CA ARG A 114 11.20 11.39 5.72
C ARG A 114 10.63 12.11 4.50
N ASP A 115 10.91 13.40 4.42
CA ASP A 115 10.47 14.27 3.32
C ASP A 115 11.62 14.43 2.32
N PHE A 116 11.43 13.87 1.12
CA PHE A 116 12.36 13.97 -0.02
C PHE A 116 11.80 14.91 -1.09
N SER A 117 10.83 15.75 -0.73
CA SER A 117 10.22 16.67 -1.68
C SER A 117 11.15 17.82 -2.03
N LEU A 118 10.95 18.37 -3.22
CA LEU A 118 11.68 19.55 -3.66
C LEU A 118 11.42 20.74 -2.72
N ARG A 119 10.26 20.80 -2.05
CA ARG A 119 9.94 21.84 -1.06
C ARG A 119 11.04 21.95 0.01
N VAL A 120 11.42 20.83 0.61
CA VAL A 120 12.46 20.78 1.65
C VAL A 120 13.80 21.23 1.09
N GLN A 121 14.15 20.78 -0.12
CA GLN A 121 15.40 21.19 -0.78
C GLN A 121 15.44 22.70 -1.05
N PHE A 122 14.33 23.28 -1.51
CA PHE A 122 14.22 24.73 -1.72
C PHE A 122 14.29 25.51 -0.40
N GLU A 123 13.64 25.04 0.66
CA GLU A 123 13.71 25.67 1.98
C GLU A 123 15.13 25.71 2.53
N GLN A 124 15.84 24.58 2.46
CA GLN A 124 17.25 24.49 2.86
C GLN A 124 18.14 25.42 2.04
N GLY A 125 17.93 25.47 0.71
CA GLY A 125 18.66 26.39 -0.17
C GLY A 125 18.41 27.86 0.17
N ARG A 126 17.15 28.23 0.46
CA ARG A 126 16.80 29.61 0.86
C ARG A 126 17.46 30.00 2.18
N GLU A 127 17.44 29.13 3.19
CA GLU A 127 18.09 29.41 4.48
C GLU A 127 19.61 29.53 4.34
N PHE A 128 20.22 28.64 3.54
CA PHE A 128 21.65 28.74 3.22
C PHE A 128 22.01 30.08 2.58
N LEU A 129 21.25 30.52 1.57
CA LEU A 129 21.45 31.81 0.91
C LEU A 129 21.24 32.99 1.86
N ARG A 130 20.22 32.96 2.73
CA ARG A 130 20.00 33.99 3.75
C ARG A 130 21.19 34.12 4.70
N GLY A 131 21.74 33.00 5.16
CA GLY A 131 22.92 32.98 6.02
C GLY A 131 24.19 33.52 5.35
N LEU A 132 24.26 33.52 4.01
CA LEU A 132 25.34 34.15 3.25
C LEU A 132 25.12 35.66 3.11
N VAL A 133 23.90 36.09 2.78
CA VAL A 133 23.59 37.51 2.49
C VAL A 133 23.50 38.37 3.77
N LEU A 134 23.06 37.81 4.90
CA LEU A 134 22.92 38.55 6.17
C LEU A 134 24.19 38.54 7.05
N LYS A 135 25.32 38.06 6.52
CA LYS A 135 26.63 38.07 7.20
C LYS A 135 27.50 39.28 6.84
N GLU A 136 26.97 40.24 6.09
CA GLU A 136 27.52 41.60 5.91
C GLU A 136 26.80 42.59 6.83
#